data_AF-A0A814IUR4-F1
#
_entry.id   AF-A0A814IUR4-F1
#
_cell.length_a   1.000
_cell.length_b   1.000
_cell.length_c   1.000
_cell.angle_alpha   90.00
_cell.angle_beta   90.00
_cell.angle_gamma   90.00
#
_symmetry.space_group_name_H-M   'P 1'
#
loop_
_entity.id
_entity.type
_entity.pdbx_description
1 polymer ?
#
loop_
_entity_poly.entity_id
_entity_poly.type
_entity_poly.pdbx_seq_one_letter_code
_entity_poly.pdbx_strand_id
1 'polypeptide(L)'
;MRQYLYYQLFFIVLVWIPAIHSLDLMSDTWTATDGLGRSLPRKAKLPRQDRFVGVFYFLWLGLETSDGPFDISKIITANPDAMQQPNNTAWGPLYHYHHWGEPYFGYYRSTDQWVIRRHARMLANAGVDVIFFDVTNTAVYLESFQALCQAFSDVRAQGGTTPQVAFLTPFGAPLQTVETLFDNIYKAHYYSELWFIWEGKPLILSNPQFFQQRPDILNFFTFRTPQPDYFIGPTGPNQWGWLEVFPQHIFRSTSNTSEQMTVGVGQNAVGNRLGSMSETGSRGRSFHNNTIPSGNTLTPYGLNVQEQWERVLQIDPQFVFVTGWNEWIALRLSEFASIKLPVMFVDEFDWEHSRDMEPCAGGTDGGFPEGNNYQDAYYYQLISNIRRYKGARAIPTPTAPTTIIIGPDFKQWETVGPSYIDYTNDVEHRNEVGYNTSFRYKDDTGRNDIALVKVARDTDNVYFYARTNRTLTNAKNSSNWMLLFINIDRNFETGWEGFDIVINRHINGSLTSVERSEMGWNWQLISQVSFVAMGNELHLAVPRILLGFNTTVPIKIDFKWVDNMIQDGDILSLIQNGDTAPDGRFSYIFDG
;
A
#
# COMPACT_ATOMS: atom_id res chain seq x y z
N MET A 1 -32.45 -23.04 66.29
CA MET A 1 -31.12 -23.06 65.64
C MET A 1 -31.15 -22.09 64.47
N ARG A 2 -30.38 -21.00 64.56
CA ARG A 2 -30.25 -19.97 63.52
C ARG A 2 -29.29 -20.46 62.45
N GLN A 3 -29.61 -20.28 61.17
CA GLN A 3 -28.63 -20.30 60.08
C GLN A 3 -28.91 -19.12 59.16
N TYR A 4 -27.95 -18.19 59.12
CA TYR A 4 -27.94 -17.01 58.26
C TYR A 4 -27.39 -17.42 56.89
N LEU A 5 -28.12 -17.12 55.82
CA LEU A 5 -27.66 -17.27 54.44
C LEU A 5 -27.08 -15.92 53.99
N TYR A 6 -25.77 -15.85 53.81
CA TYR A 6 -25.08 -14.71 53.21
C TYR A 6 -25.23 -14.76 51.69
N TYR A 7 -25.89 -13.77 51.10
CA TYR A 7 -25.86 -13.52 49.66
C TYR A 7 -24.65 -12.62 49.35
N GLN A 8 -23.65 -13.14 48.63
CA GLN A 8 -22.62 -12.32 47.99
C GLN A 8 -23.19 -11.77 46.68
N LEU A 9 -23.36 -10.44 46.61
CA LEU A 9 -23.58 -9.74 45.34
C LEU A 9 -22.24 -9.63 44.60
N PHE A 10 -22.12 -10.33 43.47
CA PHE A 10 -21.11 -10.03 42.46
C PHE A 10 -21.57 -8.81 41.66
N PHE A 11 -20.90 -7.67 41.85
CA PHE A 11 -21.00 -6.53 40.93
C PHE A 11 -20.21 -6.88 39.66
N ILE A 12 -20.93 -7.21 38.59
CA ILE A 12 -20.36 -7.23 37.24
C ILE A 12 -20.26 -5.78 36.77
N VAL A 13 -19.05 -5.22 36.82
CA VAL A 13 -18.75 -3.97 36.11
C VAL A 13 -18.65 -4.31 34.63
N LEU A 14 -19.76 -4.11 33.91
CA LEU A 14 -19.76 -4.06 32.45
C LEU A 14 -18.95 -2.84 32.02
N VAL A 15 -17.68 -3.05 31.70
CA VAL A 15 -16.88 -2.07 30.97
C VAL A 15 -17.46 -2.01 29.56
N TRP A 16 -18.26 -0.98 29.30
CA TRP A 16 -18.74 -0.65 27.96
C TRP A 16 -17.53 -0.12 27.19
N ILE A 17 -16.82 -0.99 26.46
CA ILE A 17 -15.85 -0.54 25.46
C ILE A 17 -16.69 -0.03 24.29
N PRO A 18 -16.69 1.28 23.99
CA PRO A 18 -17.37 1.76 22.79
C PRO A 18 -16.77 1.03 21.60
N ALA A 19 -17.62 0.42 20.77
CA ALA A 19 -17.18 -0.05 19.46
C ALA A 19 -16.65 1.17 18.70
N ILE A 20 -15.33 1.26 18.56
CA ILE A 20 -14.70 2.21 17.66
C ILE A 20 -15.12 1.74 16.27
N HIS A 21 -16.16 2.36 15.72
CA HIS A 21 -16.55 2.09 14.35
C HIS A 21 -15.40 2.55 13.45
N SER A 22 -14.91 1.64 12.61
CA SER A 22 -13.96 2.00 11.55
C SER A 22 -14.57 3.11 10.69
N LEU A 23 -13.79 4.17 10.46
CA LEU A 23 -14.10 5.25 9.55
C LEU A 23 -13.91 4.73 8.13
N ASP A 24 -15.00 4.63 7.40
CA ASP A 24 -14.97 4.22 5.99
C ASP A 24 -14.58 5.40 5.11
N LEU A 25 -13.30 5.41 4.68
CA LEU A 25 -12.72 6.47 3.85
C LEU A 25 -13.23 6.49 2.41
N MET A 26 -13.96 5.44 2.00
CA MET A 26 -14.42 5.27 0.62
C MET A 26 -13.27 5.23 -0.41
N SER A 27 -12.12 4.64 -0.04
CA SER A 27 -10.89 4.66 -0.85
C SER A 27 -11.01 3.97 -2.22
N ASP A 28 -11.96 3.06 -2.39
CA ASP A 28 -12.32 2.46 -3.67
C ASP A 28 -13.06 3.42 -4.62
N THR A 29 -13.54 4.58 -4.12
CA THR A 29 -14.15 5.65 -4.93
C THR A 29 -13.18 6.74 -5.39
N TRP A 30 -11.96 6.78 -4.82
CA TRP A 30 -10.95 7.75 -5.19
C TRP A 30 -10.42 7.49 -6.61
N THR A 31 -9.99 8.53 -7.32
CA THR A 31 -9.29 8.38 -8.62
C THR A 31 -7.79 8.57 -8.43
N ALA A 32 -7.00 8.01 -9.35
CA ALA A 32 -5.58 8.31 -9.49
C ALA A 32 -5.16 8.01 -10.93
N THR A 33 -4.10 8.66 -11.38
CA THR A 33 -3.35 8.29 -12.58
C THR A 33 -1.89 8.16 -12.18
N ASP A 34 -1.28 7.01 -12.45
CA ASP A 34 0.14 6.81 -12.16
C ASP A 34 1.03 7.57 -13.17
N GLY A 35 2.33 7.61 -12.90
CA GLY A 35 3.28 8.30 -13.78
C GLY A 35 3.46 7.66 -15.17
N LEU A 36 2.82 6.51 -15.43
CA LEU A 36 2.71 5.89 -16.75
C LEU A 36 1.46 6.35 -17.52
N GLY A 37 0.64 7.21 -16.94
CA GLY A 37 -0.62 7.66 -17.53
C GLY A 37 -1.77 6.65 -17.40
N ARG A 38 -1.63 5.62 -16.55
CA ARG A 38 -2.68 4.61 -16.35
C ARG A 38 -3.62 5.08 -15.24
N SER A 39 -4.87 5.36 -15.60
CA SER A 39 -5.89 5.75 -14.63
C SER A 39 -6.57 4.56 -13.95
N LEU A 40 -6.93 4.74 -12.69
CA LEU A 40 -7.78 3.79 -11.97
C LEU A 40 -9.19 3.74 -12.57
N PRO A 41 -9.86 2.56 -12.55
CA PRO A 41 -11.20 2.43 -13.08
C PRO A 41 -12.21 3.23 -12.25
N ARG A 42 -12.84 4.25 -12.87
CA ARG A 42 -13.94 5.03 -12.27
C ARG A 42 -15.30 4.33 -12.32
N LYS A 43 -15.43 3.33 -13.20
CA LYS A 43 -16.58 2.44 -13.31
C LYS A 43 -16.07 1.01 -13.17
N ALA A 44 -16.48 0.37 -12.09
CA ALA A 44 -16.18 -1.04 -11.83
C ALA A 44 -17.50 -1.81 -11.62
N LYS A 45 -17.39 -3.12 -11.46
CA LYS A 45 -18.49 -3.94 -10.92
C LYS A 45 -18.85 -3.41 -9.53
N LEU A 46 -20.10 -3.65 -9.09
CA LEU A 46 -20.45 -3.39 -7.69
C LEU A 46 -19.54 -4.20 -6.75
N PRO A 47 -19.22 -3.67 -5.56
CA PRO A 47 -18.37 -4.37 -4.60
C PRO A 47 -18.89 -5.77 -4.29
N ARG A 48 -17.97 -6.74 -4.31
CA ARG A 48 -18.21 -8.16 -4.06
C ARG A 48 -17.58 -8.55 -2.74
N GLN A 49 -18.41 -9.02 -1.80
CA GLN A 49 -17.98 -9.39 -0.45
C GLN A 49 -17.37 -10.80 -0.37
N ASP A 50 -17.52 -11.59 -1.43
CA ASP A 50 -17.05 -12.98 -1.55
C ASP A 50 -15.78 -13.12 -2.41
N ARG A 51 -15.03 -12.02 -2.55
CA ARG A 51 -13.79 -11.96 -3.33
C ARG A 51 -12.69 -11.34 -2.48
N PHE A 52 -11.60 -12.09 -2.33
CA PHE A 52 -10.51 -11.75 -1.44
C PHE A 52 -9.19 -11.65 -2.19
N VAL A 53 -8.32 -10.76 -1.74
CA VAL A 53 -6.96 -10.59 -2.24
C VAL A 53 -5.99 -10.62 -1.06
N GLY A 54 -5.04 -11.54 -1.12
CA GLY A 54 -3.92 -11.64 -0.20
C GLY A 54 -2.61 -11.23 -0.86
N VAL A 55 -1.69 -10.67 -0.08
CA VAL A 55 -0.36 -10.27 -0.57
C VAL A 55 0.74 -10.86 0.32
N PHE A 56 1.85 -11.28 -0.28
CA PHE A 56 3.03 -11.72 0.45
C PHE A 56 3.75 -10.54 1.12
N TYR A 57 4.14 -10.68 2.40
CA TYR A 57 4.77 -9.63 3.20
C TYR A 57 5.91 -10.18 4.06
N PHE A 58 7.03 -9.47 4.11
CA PHE A 58 8.29 -9.93 4.67
C PHE A 58 8.68 -9.19 5.96
N LEU A 59 9.16 -9.95 6.95
CA LEU A 59 9.41 -9.50 8.33
C LEU A 59 10.91 -9.47 8.71
N TRP A 60 11.80 -9.65 7.75
CA TRP A 60 13.21 -9.94 8.00
C TRP A 60 14.20 -8.80 7.69
N LEU A 61 13.73 -7.65 7.21
CA LEU A 61 14.59 -6.53 6.83
C LEU A 61 15.34 -5.98 8.05
N GLY A 62 16.67 -5.96 7.96
CA GLY A 62 17.57 -5.45 8.99
C GLY A 62 17.84 -6.38 10.18
N LEU A 63 17.40 -7.64 10.12
CA LEU A 63 17.63 -8.62 11.20
C LEU A 63 18.83 -9.55 10.95
N GLU A 64 19.10 -9.92 9.70
CA GLU A 64 20.03 -11.01 9.38
C GLU A 64 21.42 -10.55 8.90
N THR A 65 21.58 -9.29 8.49
CA THR A 65 22.88 -8.73 8.07
C THR A 65 23.07 -7.35 8.68
N SER A 66 24.18 -7.14 9.41
CA SER A 66 24.43 -5.90 10.18
C SER A 66 25.41 -4.93 9.54
N ASP A 67 26.12 -5.35 8.48
CA ASP A 67 27.14 -4.58 7.75
C ASP A 67 26.66 -4.03 6.39
N GLY A 68 25.37 -4.14 6.11
CA GLY A 68 24.71 -3.53 4.95
C GLY A 68 24.28 -2.07 5.16
N PRO A 69 23.41 -1.51 4.30
CA PRO A 69 22.79 -2.17 3.15
C PRO A 69 23.78 -2.34 1.98
N PHE A 70 23.85 -3.56 1.43
CA PHE A 70 24.36 -3.76 0.07
C PHE A 70 23.20 -3.61 -0.90
N ASP A 71 23.43 -2.97 -2.05
CA ASP A 71 22.42 -2.70 -3.08
C ASP A 71 22.93 -3.18 -4.44
N ILE A 72 22.26 -4.19 -5.00
CA ILE A 72 22.66 -4.89 -6.22
C ILE A 72 22.68 -3.91 -7.40
N SER A 73 21.63 -3.11 -7.55
CA SER A 73 21.49 -2.19 -8.67
C SER A 73 22.57 -1.10 -8.65
N LYS A 74 22.90 -0.56 -7.47
CA LYS A 74 24.02 0.38 -7.30
C LYS A 74 25.37 -0.27 -7.58
N ILE A 75 25.59 -1.50 -7.10
CA ILE A 75 26.84 -2.25 -7.33
C ILE A 75 27.07 -2.49 -8.82
N ILE A 76 26.06 -2.97 -9.55
CA ILE A 76 26.15 -3.28 -10.99
C ILE A 76 26.30 -1.98 -11.81
N THR A 77 25.57 -0.92 -11.45
CA THR A 77 25.70 0.38 -12.12
C THR A 77 27.11 0.94 -12.00
N ALA A 78 27.71 0.87 -10.80
CA ALA A 78 29.09 1.32 -10.57
C ALA A 78 30.15 0.35 -11.14
N ASN A 79 29.83 -0.94 -11.25
CA ASN A 79 30.75 -1.99 -11.69
C ASN A 79 30.04 -2.94 -12.69
N PRO A 80 29.96 -2.59 -13.99
CA PRO A 80 29.17 -3.34 -14.97
C PRO A 80 29.56 -4.83 -15.11
N ASP A 81 30.83 -5.17 -14.85
CA ASP A 81 31.33 -6.55 -14.91
C ASP A 81 31.22 -7.32 -13.58
N ALA A 82 30.64 -6.71 -12.53
CA ALA A 82 30.64 -7.27 -11.17
C ALA A 82 30.03 -8.67 -11.06
N MET A 83 29.04 -8.99 -11.90
CA MET A 83 28.40 -10.32 -11.93
C MET A 83 29.37 -11.45 -12.33
N GLN A 84 30.47 -11.13 -13.03
CA GLN A 84 31.53 -12.08 -13.39
C GLN A 84 32.74 -12.04 -12.43
N GLN A 85 32.69 -11.15 -11.44
CA GLN A 85 33.80 -10.86 -10.53
C GLN A 85 33.36 -11.12 -9.07
N PRO A 86 33.29 -12.39 -8.64
CA PRO A 86 32.81 -12.73 -7.30
C PRO A 86 33.71 -12.18 -6.18
N ASN A 87 34.97 -11.86 -6.50
CA ASN A 87 35.91 -11.26 -5.56
C ASN A 87 35.90 -9.72 -5.58
N ASN A 88 35.01 -9.07 -6.36
CA ASN A 88 34.83 -7.63 -6.30
C ASN A 88 34.33 -7.27 -4.89
N THR A 89 35.07 -6.39 -4.22
CA THR A 89 34.80 -6.00 -2.83
C THR A 89 33.47 -5.27 -2.65
N ALA A 90 32.89 -4.71 -3.72
CA ALA A 90 31.59 -4.06 -3.68
C ALA A 90 30.44 -4.99 -3.29
N TRP A 91 30.57 -6.30 -3.57
CA TRP A 91 29.56 -7.30 -3.20
C TRP A 91 29.54 -7.70 -1.72
N GLY A 92 30.45 -7.16 -0.89
CA GLY A 92 30.58 -7.62 0.48
C GLY A 92 30.83 -9.14 0.58
N PRO A 93 30.47 -9.77 1.72
CA PRO A 93 30.66 -11.21 1.92
C PRO A 93 29.64 -12.09 1.17
N LEU A 94 30.03 -13.35 0.94
CA LEU A 94 29.09 -14.39 0.49
C LEU A 94 28.11 -14.72 1.63
N TYR A 95 26.87 -15.10 1.30
CA TYR A 95 25.80 -15.36 2.26
C TYR A 95 25.35 -14.14 3.08
N HIS A 96 25.58 -12.92 2.58
CA HIS A 96 24.98 -11.70 3.10
C HIS A 96 23.80 -11.27 2.22
N TYR A 97 22.81 -10.63 2.83
CA TYR A 97 21.64 -10.12 2.12
C TYR A 97 21.95 -8.83 1.38
N HIS A 98 21.38 -8.69 0.19
CA HIS A 98 21.50 -7.51 -0.65
C HIS A 98 20.13 -7.05 -1.10
N HIS A 99 19.92 -5.74 -1.13
CA HIS A 99 18.71 -5.15 -1.69
C HIS A 99 18.77 -5.17 -3.21
N TRP A 100 17.67 -5.54 -3.89
CA TRP A 100 17.60 -5.43 -5.35
C TRP A 100 17.58 -3.97 -5.83
N GLY A 101 17.10 -3.05 -4.99
CA GLY A 101 17.12 -1.60 -5.19
C GLY A 101 16.75 -0.87 -3.89
N GLU A 102 16.69 0.46 -3.94
CA GLU A 102 16.35 1.26 -2.76
C GLU A 102 14.82 1.40 -2.59
N PRO A 103 14.25 0.99 -1.44
CA PRO A 103 12.85 1.28 -1.10
C PRO A 103 12.63 2.80 -1.03
N TYR A 104 11.43 3.26 -1.39
CA TYR A 104 11.12 4.70 -1.34
C TYR A 104 11.25 5.27 0.07
N PHE A 105 10.92 4.48 1.10
CA PHE A 105 11.10 4.86 2.50
C PHE A 105 12.53 4.65 3.03
N GLY A 106 13.50 4.44 2.14
CA GLY A 106 14.88 4.10 2.42
C GLY A 106 15.06 2.66 2.88
N TYR A 107 16.29 2.23 3.13
CA TYR A 107 16.62 0.91 3.69
C TYR A 107 16.13 0.79 5.14
N TYR A 108 14.83 0.59 5.35
CA TYR A 108 14.20 0.51 6.67
C TYR A 108 14.35 -0.89 7.29
N ARG A 109 14.05 -1.01 8.60
CA ARG A 109 13.97 -2.30 9.31
C ARG A 109 12.52 -2.77 9.35
N SER A 110 12.30 -4.08 9.39
CA SER A 110 10.94 -4.64 9.54
C SER A 110 10.25 -4.30 10.87
N THR A 111 10.94 -3.62 11.79
CA THR A 111 10.41 -3.07 13.05
C THR A 111 10.08 -1.58 12.99
N ASP A 112 10.37 -0.89 11.88
CA ASP A 112 10.14 0.56 11.71
C ASP A 112 8.64 0.87 11.76
N GLN A 113 8.17 1.42 12.88
CA GLN A 113 6.75 1.64 13.12
C GLN A 113 6.14 2.61 12.11
N TRP A 114 6.91 3.61 11.68
CA TRP A 114 6.46 4.65 10.75
C TRP A 114 6.23 4.07 9.34
N VAL A 115 7.09 3.15 8.90
CA VAL A 115 6.92 2.45 7.62
C VAL A 115 5.75 1.47 7.68
N ILE A 116 5.63 0.70 8.76
CA ILE A 116 4.56 -0.29 8.91
C ILE A 116 3.17 0.38 8.86
N ARG A 117 2.98 1.53 9.52
CA ARG A 117 1.68 2.24 9.47
C ARG A 117 1.35 2.76 8.07
N ARG A 118 2.35 3.18 7.29
CA ARG A 118 2.15 3.54 5.87
C ARG A 118 1.77 2.33 5.03
N HIS A 119 2.46 1.20 5.20
CA HIS A 119 2.08 -0.04 4.51
C HIS A 119 0.65 -0.46 4.85
N ALA A 120 0.24 -0.32 6.11
CA ALA A 120 -1.12 -0.61 6.55
C ALA A 120 -2.16 0.21 5.76
N ARG A 121 -1.96 1.53 5.68
CA ARG A 121 -2.83 2.46 4.93
C ARG A 121 -2.81 2.19 3.42
N MET A 122 -1.62 2.01 2.83
CA MET A 122 -1.49 1.73 1.40
C MET A 122 -2.20 0.43 0.99
N LEU A 123 -1.95 -0.66 1.71
CA LEU A 123 -2.56 -1.95 1.41
C LEU A 123 -4.08 -1.94 1.67
N ALA A 124 -4.54 -1.25 2.71
CA ALA A 124 -5.96 -1.06 2.97
C ALA A 124 -6.65 -0.23 1.85
N ASN A 125 -6.02 0.87 1.42
CA ASN A 125 -6.48 1.69 0.30
C ASN A 125 -6.50 0.93 -1.03
N ALA A 126 -5.60 -0.03 -1.20
CA ALA A 126 -5.63 -0.94 -2.35
C ALA A 126 -6.73 -1.99 -2.29
N GLY A 127 -7.35 -2.20 -1.12
CA GLY A 127 -8.37 -3.21 -0.91
C GLY A 127 -7.82 -4.61 -0.68
N VAL A 128 -6.58 -4.72 -0.19
CA VAL A 128 -5.96 -5.99 0.24
C VAL A 128 -6.60 -6.45 1.55
N ASP A 129 -7.05 -7.70 1.58
CA ASP A 129 -7.77 -8.26 2.73
C ASP A 129 -6.84 -8.87 3.77
N VAL A 130 -5.72 -9.44 3.32
CA VAL A 130 -4.79 -10.18 4.18
C VAL A 130 -3.36 -10.07 3.67
N ILE A 131 -2.40 -9.97 4.59
CA ILE A 131 -0.98 -10.17 4.30
C ILE A 131 -0.51 -11.52 4.86
N PHE A 132 0.30 -12.22 4.07
CA PHE A 132 0.88 -13.50 4.45
C PHE A 132 2.36 -13.35 4.76
N PHE A 133 2.76 -13.77 5.96
CA PHE A 133 4.17 -13.77 6.36
C PHE A 133 4.86 -15.04 5.90
N ASP A 134 6.04 -14.85 5.30
CA ASP A 134 6.95 -15.94 5.00
C ASP A 134 7.64 -16.44 6.27
N VAL A 135 7.40 -17.69 6.61
CA VAL A 135 8.18 -18.41 7.62
C VAL A 135 8.61 -19.78 7.09
N THR A 136 8.73 -19.92 5.75
CA THR A 136 9.16 -21.17 5.09
C THR A 136 10.57 -21.61 5.48
N ASN A 137 11.41 -20.64 5.84
CA ASN A 137 12.75 -20.84 6.37
C ASN A 137 12.77 -21.21 7.87
N THR A 138 11.60 -21.45 8.48
CA THR A 138 11.36 -21.79 9.90
C THR A 138 11.50 -20.65 10.91
N ALA A 139 12.04 -19.50 10.54
CA ALA A 139 12.14 -18.34 11.40
C ALA A 139 10.80 -17.59 11.49
N VAL A 140 10.32 -17.32 12.70
CA VAL A 140 8.99 -16.72 12.93
C VAL A 140 8.99 -15.20 13.10
N TYR A 141 10.18 -14.58 13.18
CA TYR A 141 10.37 -13.12 13.26
C TYR A 141 9.48 -12.41 14.29
N LEU A 142 9.40 -12.96 15.52
CA LEU A 142 8.46 -12.48 16.55
C LEU A 142 8.57 -10.98 16.83
N GLU A 143 9.77 -10.41 16.90
CA GLU A 143 9.95 -8.97 17.14
C GLU A 143 9.30 -8.12 16.05
N SER A 144 9.58 -8.42 14.78
CA SER A 144 8.96 -7.74 13.63
C SER A 144 7.45 -7.97 13.58
N PHE A 145 6.98 -9.18 13.89
CA PHE A 145 5.55 -9.47 13.94
C PHE A 145 4.85 -8.67 15.06
N GLN A 146 5.48 -8.55 16.24
CA GLN A 146 4.96 -7.75 17.35
C GLN A 146 4.90 -6.26 16.99
N ALA A 147 5.97 -5.75 16.37
CA ALA A 147 6.01 -4.39 15.83
C ALA A 147 4.86 -4.16 14.83
N LEU A 148 4.63 -5.13 13.93
CA LEU A 148 3.55 -5.04 12.96
C LEU A 148 2.16 -5.02 13.60
N CYS A 149 1.89 -5.94 14.52
CA CYS A 149 0.62 -6.01 15.22
C CYS A 149 0.34 -4.73 16.03
N GLN A 150 1.36 -4.18 16.69
CA GLN A 150 1.22 -2.90 17.41
C GLN A 150 0.81 -1.77 16.44
N ALA A 151 1.56 -1.59 15.35
CA ALA A 151 1.27 -0.55 14.36
C ALA A 151 -0.13 -0.71 13.74
N PHE A 152 -0.51 -1.94 13.38
CA PHE A 152 -1.82 -2.21 12.78
C PHE A 152 -2.95 -1.96 13.77
N SER A 153 -2.79 -2.37 15.03
CA SER A 153 -3.75 -2.10 16.08
C SER A 153 -3.87 -0.60 16.38
N ASP A 154 -2.76 0.15 16.36
CA ASP A 154 -2.78 1.61 16.55
C ASP A 154 -3.61 2.28 15.44
N VAL A 155 -3.39 1.89 14.18
CA VAL A 155 -4.15 2.40 13.03
C VAL A 155 -5.65 2.10 13.19
N ARG A 156 -6.01 0.86 13.58
CA ARG A 156 -7.42 0.49 13.81
C ARG A 156 -8.04 1.22 15.00
N ALA A 157 -7.31 1.41 16.09
CA ALA A 157 -7.77 2.14 17.27
C ALA A 157 -8.06 3.62 16.96
N GLN A 158 -7.40 4.18 15.95
CA GLN A 158 -7.65 5.54 15.44
C GLN A 158 -8.78 5.60 14.41
N GLY A 159 -9.48 4.49 14.17
CA GLY A 159 -10.59 4.39 13.22
C GLY A 159 -10.18 3.98 11.80
N GLY A 160 -8.87 3.84 11.52
CA GLY A 160 -8.36 3.36 10.25
C GLY A 160 -8.65 1.88 10.00
N THR A 161 -8.25 1.41 8.82
CA THR A 161 -8.36 0.01 8.39
C THR A 161 -6.97 -0.54 8.07
N THR A 162 -6.79 -1.84 8.27
CA THR A 162 -5.56 -2.55 7.90
C THR A 162 -5.93 -3.93 7.35
N PRO A 163 -5.08 -4.55 6.52
CA PRO A 163 -5.21 -5.96 6.20
C PRO A 163 -5.22 -6.83 7.46
N GLN A 164 -5.84 -8.00 7.37
CA GLN A 164 -5.65 -9.08 8.34
C GLN A 164 -4.31 -9.77 8.11
N VAL A 165 -3.93 -10.72 8.98
CA VAL A 165 -2.67 -11.45 8.89
C VAL A 165 -2.86 -12.96 8.86
N ALA A 166 -1.99 -13.64 8.13
CA ALA A 166 -1.87 -15.09 8.07
C ALA A 166 -0.40 -15.50 7.83
N PHE A 167 -0.09 -16.80 7.94
CA PHE A 167 1.27 -17.32 7.76
C PHE A 167 1.33 -18.36 6.64
N LEU A 168 2.40 -18.30 5.85
CA LEU A 168 2.83 -19.38 4.98
C LEU A 168 4.03 -20.10 5.62
N THR A 169 3.88 -21.39 5.85
CA THR A 169 4.81 -22.20 6.66
C THR A 169 5.62 -23.17 5.79
N PRO A 170 6.68 -23.81 6.34
CA PRO A 170 7.54 -24.69 5.57
C PRO A 170 6.76 -25.77 4.82
N PHE A 171 7.04 -25.92 3.52
CA PHE A 171 6.35 -26.90 2.67
C PHE A 171 6.58 -28.35 3.11
N GLY A 172 7.76 -28.63 3.67
CA GLY A 172 8.21 -29.98 4.03
C GLY A 172 7.98 -30.36 5.48
N ALA A 173 8.50 -29.61 6.44
CA ALA A 173 8.47 -29.97 7.87
C ALA A 173 7.94 -28.81 8.74
N PRO A 174 6.63 -28.51 8.70
CA PRO A 174 6.07 -27.31 9.35
C PRO A 174 5.86 -27.45 10.87
N LEU A 175 5.98 -28.65 11.44
CA LEU A 175 5.51 -28.96 12.80
C LEU A 175 6.04 -27.95 13.84
N GLN A 176 7.37 -27.82 13.96
CA GLN A 176 7.98 -26.96 14.97
C GLN A 176 7.62 -25.47 14.79
N THR A 177 7.60 -24.99 13.55
CA THR A 177 7.25 -23.60 13.23
C THR A 177 5.80 -23.32 13.60
N VAL A 178 4.86 -24.20 13.22
CA VAL A 178 3.44 -24.03 13.56
C VAL A 178 3.18 -24.16 15.05
N GLU A 179 3.86 -25.07 15.76
CA GLU A 179 3.77 -25.14 17.22
C GLU A 179 4.22 -23.84 17.88
N THR A 180 5.33 -23.27 17.39
CA THR A 180 5.84 -21.99 17.87
C THR A 180 4.85 -20.86 17.64
N LEU A 181 4.28 -20.75 16.43
CA LEU A 181 3.23 -19.78 16.13
C LEU A 181 1.99 -20.00 17.01
N PHE A 182 1.56 -21.25 17.15
CA PHE A 182 0.38 -21.61 17.91
C PHE A 182 0.53 -21.21 19.38
N ASP A 183 1.63 -21.59 20.03
CA ASP A 183 1.81 -21.32 21.46
C ASP A 183 2.04 -19.82 21.76
N ASN A 184 2.76 -19.10 20.91
CA ASN A 184 3.11 -17.69 21.17
C ASN A 184 2.06 -16.69 20.68
N ILE A 185 1.32 -17.00 19.61
CA ILE A 185 0.40 -16.06 18.97
C ILE A 185 -1.05 -16.51 19.21
N TYR A 186 -1.40 -17.69 18.72
CA TYR A 186 -2.80 -18.08 18.58
C TYR A 186 -3.43 -18.54 19.90
N LYS A 187 -2.76 -19.40 20.65
CA LYS A 187 -3.21 -19.87 21.96
C LYS A 187 -3.22 -18.74 23.00
N ALA A 188 -2.32 -17.77 22.84
CA ALA A 188 -2.24 -16.58 23.67
C ALA A 188 -3.27 -15.50 23.30
N HIS A 189 -4.05 -15.68 22.21
CA HIS A 189 -4.95 -14.67 21.65
C HIS A 189 -4.26 -13.33 21.34
N TYR A 190 -2.98 -13.39 20.97
CA TYR A 190 -2.17 -12.22 20.67
C TYR A 190 -2.69 -11.52 19.41
N TYR A 191 -3.26 -10.32 19.58
CA TYR A 191 -3.91 -9.52 18.53
C TYR A 191 -4.91 -10.32 17.68
N SER A 192 -5.79 -11.08 18.34
CA SER A 192 -6.73 -11.99 17.66
C SER A 192 -7.70 -11.34 16.68
N GLU A 193 -7.95 -10.05 16.82
CA GLU A 193 -8.72 -9.23 15.90
C GLU A 193 -8.01 -8.95 14.57
N LEU A 194 -6.69 -9.18 14.48
CA LEU A 194 -5.91 -9.06 13.26
C LEU A 194 -5.87 -10.37 12.44
N TRP A 195 -6.34 -11.50 12.97
CA TRP A 195 -6.20 -12.78 12.29
C TRP A 195 -7.19 -12.91 11.13
N PHE A 196 -6.69 -13.38 9.98
CA PHE A 196 -7.58 -13.66 8.86
C PHE A 196 -8.37 -14.95 9.10
N ILE A 197 -9.70 -14.83 9.10
CA ILE A 197 -10.62 -15.95 9.32
C ILE A 197 -11.11 -16.50 7.98
N TRP A 198 -10.86 -17.78 7.73
CA TRP A 198 -11.34 -18.52 6.56
C TRP A 198 -12.18 -19.70 7.02
N GLU A 199 -13.39 -19.86 6.47
CA GLU A 199 -14.32 -20.94 6.84
C GLU A 199 -14.58 -21.03 8.36
N GLY A 200 -14.60 -19.87 9.04
CA GLY A 200 -14.92 -19.74 10.47
C GLY A 200 -13.76 -19.95 11.44
N LYS A 201 -12.54 -20.20 10.97
CA LYS A 201 -11.33 -20.32 11.81
C LYS A 201 -10.15 -19.53 11.24
N PRO A 202 -9.12 -19.22 12.05
CA PRO A 202 -7.89 -18.62 11.53
C PRO A 202 -7.28 -19.47 10.40
N LEU A 203 -6.90 -18.82 9.31
CA LEU A 203 -6.24 -19.46 8.17
C LEU A 203 -4.75 -19.66 8.44
N ILE A 204 -4.22 -20.83 8.07
CA ILE A 204 -2.78 -21.06 7.98
C ILE A 204 -2.44 -21.86 6.72
N LEU A 205 -1.38 -21.45 6.01
CA LEU A 205 -0.89 -22.23 4.88
C LEU A 205 0.16 -23.23 5.38
N SER A 206 -0.32 -24.44 5.66
CA SER A 206 0.46 -25.54 6.21
C SER A 206 -0.15 -26.89 5.85
N ASN A 207 0.65 -27.96 5.81
CA ASN A 207 0.13 -29.30 5.55
C ASN A 207 -0.43 -29.93 6.85
N PRO A 208 -1.75 -30.18 6.96
CA PRO A 208 -2.37 -30.71 8.18
C PRO A 208 -1.90 -32.13 8.55
N GLN A 209 -1.29 -32.87 7.63
CA GLN A 209 -0.80 -34.24 7.88
C GLN A 209 0.30 -34.30 8.94
N PHE A 210 1.03 -33.20 9.19
CA PHE A 210 2.07 -33.15 10.22
C PHE A 210 1.52 -33.02 11.65
N PHE A 211 0.22 -32.76 11.82
CA PHE A 211 -0.38 -32.44 13.12
C PHE A 211 -1.32 -33.53 13.65
N GLN A 212 -1.23 -34.78 13.16
CA GLN A 212 -2.09 -35.89 13.62
C GLN A 212 -1.99 -36.15 15.14
N GLN A 213 -0.85 -35.82 15.75
CA GLN A 213 -0.64 -35.94 17.20
C GLN A 213 -0.97 -34.64 17.96
N ARG A 214 -1.44 -33.61 17.28
CA ARG A 214 -1.80 -32.27 17.80
C ARG A 214 -3.24 -31.91 17.43
N PRO A 215 -4.25 -32.59 18.01
CA PRO A 215 -5.66 -32.33 17.71
C PRO A 215 -6.10 -30.91 18.09
N ASP A 216 -5.42 -30.27 19.04
CA ASP A 216 -5.62 -28.87 19.41
C ASP A 216 -5.30 -27.94 18.22
N ILE A 217 -4.17 -28.14 17.55
CA ILE A 217 -3.77 -27.38 16.35
C ILE A 217 -4.70 -27.69 15.18
N LEU A 218 -4.98 -28.98 14.92
CA LEU A 218 -5.88 -29.39 13.82
C LEU A 218 -7.29 -28.79 13.95
N ASN A 219 -7.81 -28.69 15.17
CA ASN A 219 -9.13 -28.14 15.41
C ASN A 219 -9.15 -26.61 15.43
N PHE A 220 -8.01 -25.94 15.63
CA PHE A 220 -7.94 -24.50 15.74
C PHE A 220 -7.94 -23.79 14.39
N PHE A 221 -7.20 -24.30 13.41
CA PHE A 221 -7.03 -23.63 12.11
C PHE A 221 -7.94 -24.17 11.01
N THR A 222 -8.19 -23.32 10.02
CA THR A 222 -8.48 -23.76 8.66
C THR A 222 -7.16 -23.90 7.92
N PHE A 223 -6.88 -25.09 7.40
CA PHE A 223 -5.65 -25.37 6.66
C PHE A 223 -5.87 -25.24 5.16
N ARG A 224 -4.86 -24.69 4.49
CA ARG A 224 -4.63 -24.90 3.06
C ARG A 224 -3.19 -25.34 2.86
N THR A 225 -2.98 -26.51 2.27
CA THR A 225 -1.62 -27.02 2.05
C THR A 225 -0.93 -26.20 0.96
N PRO A 226 0.20 -25.54 1.24
CA PRO A 226 0.86 -24.73 0.23
C PRO A 226 1.53 -25.64 -0.83
N GLN A 227 1.31 -25.36 -2.11
CA GLN A 227 2.01 -26.01 -3.22
C GLN A 227 3.33 -25.26 -3.50
N PRO A 228 4.51 -25.85 -3.22
CA PRO A 228 5.79 -25.18 -3.48
C PRO A 228 6.11 -24.93 -4.95
N ASP A 229 5.59 -25.76 -5.86
CA ASP A 229 6.02 -25.78 -7.26
C ASP A 229 5.23 -24.83 -8.17
N TYR A 230 5.91 -24.15 -9.10
CA TYR A 230 5.32 -23.16 -10.00
C TYR A 230 4.62 -23.76 -11.23
N PHE A 231 4.90 -25.03 -11.52
CA PHE A 231 4.63 -25.69 -12.81
C PHE A 231 3.64 -26.84 -12.70
N ILE A 232 3.56 -27.53 -11.55
CA ILE A 232 2.80 -28.79 -11.40
C ILE A 232 1.35 -28.55 -10.93
N GLY A 233 1.02 -27.37 -10.38
CA GLY A 233 -0.34 -27.03 -9.93
C GLY A 233 -0.82 -27.87 -8.74
N PRO A 234 -2.11 -27.78 -8.35
CA PRO A 234 -2.64 -28.54 -7.20
C PRO A 234 -2.68 -30.05 -7.47
N THR A 235 -2.29 -30.84 -6.47
CA THR A 235 -2.39 -32.32 -6.45
C THR A 235 -3.62 -32.83 -5.70
N GLY A 236 -4.40 -31.93 -5.08
CA GLY A 236 -5.62 -32.26 -4.36
C GLY A 236 -6.41 -31.00 -3.96
N PRO A 237 -7.60 -31.17 -3.35
CA PRO A 237 -8.38 -30.05 -2.85
C PRO A 237 -7.73 -29.40 -1.63
N ASN A 238 -8.15 -28.18 -1.30
CA ASN A 238 -7.67 -27.40 -0.15
C ASN A 238 -6.14 -27.22 -0.15
N GLN A 239 -5.57 -27.10 -1.34
CA GLN A 239 -4.20 -26.65 -1.55
C GLN A 239 -4.25 -25.26 -2.15
N TRP A 240 -3.31 -24.39 -1.82
CA TRP A 240 -3.15 -23.07 -2.45
C TRP A 240 -1.73 -22.91 -2.98
N GLY A 241 -1.59 -22.16 -4.07
CA GLY A 241 -0.29 -21.71 -4.56
C GLY A 241 0.11 -20.40 -3.90
N TRP A 242 1.41 -20.12 -3.90
CA TRP A 242 1.97 -18.83 -3.48
C TRP A 242 2.56 -18.05 -4.66
N LEU A 243 3.09 -18.76 -5.66
CA LEU A 243 3.62 -18.22 -6.90
C LEU A 243 3.49 -19.28 -7.99
N GLU A 244 3.08 -18.91 -9.20
CA GLU A 244 3.10 -19.80 -10.36
C GLU A 244 3.59 -19.05 -11.60
N VAL A 245 3.99 -19.81 -12.62
CA VAL A 245 4.22 -19.26 -13.95
C VAL A 245 2.90 -19.17 -14.73
N PHE A 246 2.83 -18.25 -15.69
CA PHE A 246 1.69 -18.20 -16.60
C PHE A 246 1.68 -19.41 -17.57
N PRO A 247 0.51 -19.99 -17.89
CA PRO A 247 -0.81 -19.73 -17.27
C PRO A 247 -0.92 -20.38 -15.89
N GLN A 248 -1.44 -19.64 -14.89
CA GLN A 248 -1.58 -20.21 -13.53
C GLN A 248 -2.65 -21.30 -13.50
N HIS A 249 -2.47 -22.23 -12.57
CA HIS A 249 -3.44 -23.25 -12.24
C HIS A 249 -4.58 -22.68 -11.39
N ILE A 250 -5.67 -23.45 -11.32
CA ILE A 250 -6.83 -23.13 -10.50
C ILE A 250 -6.80 -24.06 -9.29
N PHE A 251 -6.58 -23.49 -8.12
CA PHE A 251 -6.62 -24.22 -6.86
C PHE A 251 -8.07 -24.35 -6.38
N ARG A 252 -8.48 -25.58 -6.05
CA ARG A 252 -9.89 -25.91 -5.80
C ARG A 252 -10.15 -26.30 -4.36
N SER A 253 -11.33 -25.93 -3.88
CA SER A 253 -11.86 -26.41 -2.60
C SER A 253 -12.33 -27.87 -2.71
N THR A 254 -12.70 -28.47 -1.58
CA THR A 254 -13.34 -29.81 -1.54
C THR A 254 -14.66 -29.88 -2.31
N SER A 255 -15.39 -28.77 -2.44
CA SER A 255 -16.62 -28.67 -3.25
C SER A 255 -16.34 -28.35 -4.72
N ASN A 256 -15.08 -28.42 -5.15
CA ASN A 256 -14.60 -28.18 -6.51
C ASN A 256 -14.82 -26.74 -7.01
N THR A 257 -15.05 -25.77 -6.10
CA THR A 257 -15.07 -24.34 -6.45
C THR A 257 -13.66 -23.87 -6.85
N SER A 258 -13.57 -22.91 -7.77
CA SER A 258 -12.32 -22.20 -8.06
C SER A 258 -11.99 -21.31 -6.86
N GLU A 259 -11.25 -21.87 -5.90
CA GLU A 259 -11.03 -21.21 -4.63
C GLU A 259 -9.91 -20.17 -4.74
N GLN A 260 -8.77 -20.52 -5.32
CA GLN A 260 -7.60 -19.65 -5.33
C GLN A 260 -6.83 -19.68 -6.66
N MET A 261 -6.24 -18.54 -7.01
CA MET A 261 -5.19 -18.41 -8.04
C MET A 261 -4.09 -17.47 -7.56
N THR A 262 -2.87 -17.66 -8.04
CA THR A 262 -1.72 -16.80 -7.73
C THR A 262 -1.53 -15.73 -8.80
N VAL A 263 -0.85 -14.65 -8.44
CA VAL A 263 -0.35 -13.63 -9.35
C VAL A 263 1.06 -13.25 -8.90
N GLY A 264 2.07 -13.52 -9.73
CA GLY A 264 3.46 -13.15 -9.47
C GLY A 264 3.90 -11.92 -10.24
N VAL A 265 4.62 -11.00 -9.60
CA VAL A 265 5.25 -9.85 -10.29
C VAL A 265 6.41 -10.31 -11.16
N GLY A 266 7.30 -11.13 -10.58
CA GLY A 266 8.35 -11.86 -11.28
C GLY A 266 8.45 -13.30 -10.74
N GLN A 267 9.13 -14.17 -11.48
CA GLN A 267 9.41 -15.54 -11.08
C GLN A 267 10.85 -15.92 -11.41
N ASN A 268 11.54 -16.51 -10.45
CA ASN A 268 12.82 -17.21 -10.63
C ASN A 268 12.63 -18.56 -11.36
N ALA A 269 11.81 -18.56 -12.41
CA ALA A 269 11.57 -19.68 -13.30
C ALA A 269 12.43 -19.51 -14.56
N VAL A 270 13.33 -20.46 -14.81
CA VAL A 270 14.18 -20.47 -16.00
C VAL A 270 13.79 -21.67 -16.87
N GLY A 271 13.17 -21.39 -18.02
CA GLY A 271 12.51 -22.44 -18.80
C GLY A 271 11.41 -23.13 -17.99
N ASN A 272 11.54 -24.44 -17.78
CA ASN A 272 10.59 -25.27 -17.02
C ASN A 272 11.17 -25.78 -15.69
N ARG A 273 12.08 -25.02 -15.08
CA ARG A 273 12.65 -25.34 -13.77
C ARG A 273 12.77 -24.12 -12.89
N LEU A 274 12.98 -24.38 -11.60
CA LEU A 274 13.43 -23.37 -10.66
C LEU A 274 14.87 -22.94 -11.00
N GLY A 275 15.13 -21.64 -10.89
CA GLY A 275 16.45 -21.03 -11.05
C GLY A 275 16.61 -19.87 -10.07
N SER A 276 17.51 -18.95 -10.39
CA SER A 276 17.70 -17.70 -9.63
C SER A 276 17.21 -16.51 -10.44
N MET A 277 16.71 -15.45 -9.80
CA MET A 277 16.36 -14.19 -10.48
C MET A 277 17.53 -13.63 -11.27
N SER A 278 18.75 -13.76 -10.76
CA SER A 278 19.98 -13.33 -11.43
C SER A 278 20.45 -14.24 -12.59
N GLU A 279 19.76 -15.35 -12.85
CA GLU A 279 20.09 -16.24 -13.96
C GLU A 279 19.47 -15.71 -15.26
N THR A 280 20.24 -15.67 -16.35
CA THR A 280 19.71 -15.31 -17.67
C THR A 280 18.55 -16.22 -18.05
N GLY A 281 17.42 -15.63 -18.42
CA GLY A 281 16.22 -16.38 -18.81
C GLY A 281 15.21 -16.57 -17.68
N SER A 282 15.43 -15.97 -16.50
CA SER A 282 14.40 -15.83 -15.47
C SER A 282 13.24 -14.97 -15.98
N ARG A 283 12.04 -15.19 -15.45
CA ARG A 283 10.81 -14.51 -15.90
C ARG A 283 10.60 -13.27 -15.06
N GLY A 284 11.12 -12.14 -15.55
CA GLY A 284 10.99 -10.85 -14.89
C GLY A 284 9.61 -10.18 -15.08
N ARG A 285 9.52 -8.94 -14.60
CA ARG A 285 8.28 -8.14 -14.61
C ARG A 285 7.74 -7.84 -16.01
N SER A 286 8.63 -7.82 -17.00
CA SER A 286 8.28 -7.59 -18.40
C SER A 286 7.94 -8.86 -19.18
N PHE A 287 8.15 -10.06 -18.62
CA PHE A 287 7.81 -11.32 -19.28
C PHE A 287 6.32 -11.37 -19.64
N HIS A 288 5.97 -11.70 -20.88
CA HIS A 288 4.57 -11.84 -21.30
C HIS A 288 4.51 -12.62 -22.61
N ASN A 289 3.36 -13.24 -22.94
CA ASN A 289 3.18 -14.01 -24.17
C ASN A 289 4.31 -15.04 -24.40
N ASN A 290 4.75 -15.69 -23.31
CA ASN A 290 5.86 -16.64 -23.31
C ASN A 290 7.19 -16.08 -23.89
N THR A 291 7.40 -14.76 -23.77
CA THR A 291 8.55 -14.04 -24.32
C THR A 291 9.23 -13.23 -23.21
N ILE A 292 10.56 -13.26 -23.19
CA ILE A 292 11.39 -12.37 -22.38
C ILE A 292 11.80 -11.19 -23.27
N PRO A 293 11.29 -9.97 -23.04
CA PRO A 293 11.70 -8.80 -23.79
C PRO A 293 13.21 -8.52 -23.68
N SER A 294 13.76 -7.88 -24.70
CA SER A 294 15.15 -7.41 -24.65
C SER A 294 15.25 -6.09 -23.86
N GLY A 295 16.06 -6.08 -22.80
CA GLY A 295 16.28 -4.88 -21.98
C GLY A 295 15.15 -4.62 -20.97
N ASN A 296 15.22 -3.48 -20.28
CA ASN A 296 14.36 -3.13 -19.14
C ASN A 296 13.34 -2.01 -19.45
N THR A 297 13.16 -1.62 -20.72
CA THR A 297 12.24 -0.52 -21.09
C THR A 297 10.78 -0.86 -20.82
N LEU A 298 10.43 -2.16 -20.80
CA LEU A 298 9.09 -2.64 -20.51
C LEU A 298 8.88 -2.98 -19.04
N THR A 299 9.95 -2.98 -18.23
CA THR A 299 9.90 -3.26 -16.79
C THR A 299 8.84 -2.41 -16.08
N PRO A 300 8.67 -1.10 -16.31
CA PRO A 300 7.68 -0.33 -15.56
C PRO A 300 6.22 -0.76 -15.78
N TYR A 301 5.91 -1.38 -16.92
CA TYR A 301 4.53 -1.67 -17.33
C TYR A 301 3.94 -2.90 -16.65
N GLY A 302 4.77 -3.76 -16.03
CA GLY A 302 4.32 -4.95 -15.32
C GLY A 302 3.50 -5.87 -16.22
N LEU A 303 4.00 -6.20 -17.41
CA LEU A 303 3.25 -7.01 -18.38
C LEU A 303 3.01 -8.44 -17.87
N ASN A 304 3.95 -9.00 -17.11
CA ASN A 304 3.82 -10.33 -16.50
C ASN A 304 2.66 -10.38 -15.51
N VAL A 305 2.63 -9.42 -14.58
CA VAL A 305 1.58 -9.34 -13.57
C VAL A 305 0.22 -9.03 -14.22
N GLN A 306 0.20 -8.27 -15.33
CA GLN A 306 -1.03 -7.93 -16.04
C GLN A 306 -1.63 -9.14 -16.78
N GLU A 307 -0.82 -9.90 -17.53
CA GLU A 307 -1.27 -11.13 -18.24
C GLU A 307 -1.87 -12.14 -17.26
N GLN A 308 -1.24 -12.26 -16.09
CA GLN A 308 -1.69 -13.06 -14.97
C GLN A 308 -3.03 -12.58 -14.39
N TRP A 309 -3.22 -11.27 -14.18
CA TRP A 309 -4.49 -10.70 -13.72
C TRP A 309 -5.62 -10.85 -14.74
N GLU A 310 -5.33 -10.75 -16.04
CA GLU A 310 -6.32 -10.95 -17.09
C GLU A 310 -6.93 -12.36 -17.02
N ARG A 311 -6.09 -13.37 -16.76
CA ARG A 311 -6.57 -14.73 -16.50
C ARG A 311 -7.40 -14.83 -15.23
N VAL A 312 -6.97 -14.20 -14.14
CA VAL A 312 -7.76 -14.13 -12.89
C VAL A 312 -9.15 -13.54 -13.14
N LEU A 313 -9.25 -12.47 -13.92
CA LEU A 313 -10.55 -11.84 -14.25
C LEU A 313 -11.45 -12.73 -15.13
N GLN A 314 -10.87 -13.62 -15.93
CA GLN A 314 -11.61 -14.61 -16.73
C GLN A 314 -12.11 -15.78 -15.89
N ILE A 315 -11.27 -16.29 -14.98
CA ILE A 315 -11.61 -17.46 -14.13
C ILE A 315 -12.48 -17.07 -12.94
N ASP A 316 -12.28 -15.87 -12.40
CA ASP A 316 -12.99 -15.30 -11.25
C ASP A 316 -12.95 -16.21 -9.99
N PRO A 317 -11.75 -16.55 -9.46
CA PRO A 317 -11.63 -17.36 -8.24
C PRO A 317 -12.21 -16.61 -7.02
N GLN A 318 -12.35 -17.29 -5.89
CA GLN A 318 -12.77 -16.65 -4.63
C GLN A 318 -11.64 -15.83 -3.99
N PHE A 319 -10.39 -16.29 -4.17
CA PHE A 319 -9.19 -15.73 -3.56
C PHE A 319 -8.09 -15.51 -4.62
N VAL A 320 -7.38 -14.40 -4.54
CA VAL A 320 -6.17 -14.13 -5.33
C VAL A 320 -5.00 -13.91 -4.39
N PHE A 321 -3.91 -14.65 -4.59
CA PHE A 321 -2.68 -14.47 -3.82
C PHE A 321 -1.65 -13.75 -4.71
N VAL A 322 -1.26 -12.52 -4.35
CA VAL A 322 -0.26 -11.73 -5.06
C VAL A 322 1.11 -11.83 -4.38
N THR A 323 2.16 -12.02 -5.16
CA THR A 323 3.55 -12.06 -4.67
C THR A 323 4.37 -10.98 -5.37
N GLY A 324 4.83 -9.93 -4.66
CA GLY A 324 4.68 -9.62 -3.23
C GLY A 324 4.73 -8.11 -2.94
N TRP A 325 4.68 -7.70 -1.66
CA TRP A 325 4.67 -6.26 -1.30
C TRP A 325 6.06 -5.69 -1.03
N ASN A 326 6.83 -6.25 -0.08
CA ASN A 326 8.08 -5.67 0.45
C ASN A 326 9.27 -6.67 0.46
N GLU A 327 9.42 -7.49 -0.58
CA GLU A 327 10.55 -8.41 -0.74
C GLU A 327 11.76 -7.65 -1.30
N TRP A 328 12.47 -6.91 -0.44
CA TRP A 328 13.56 -6.06 -0.91
C TRP A 328 14.90 -6.77 -1.05
N ILE A 329 15.13 -7.86 -0.30
CA ILE A 329 16.45 -8.46 -0.14
C ILE A 329 16.51 -9.90 -0.61
N ALA A 330 17.66 -10.29 -1.17
CA ALA A 330 18.02 -11.68 -1.43
C ALA A 330 19.42 -12.02 -0.93
N LEU A 331 19.62 -13.30 -0.60
CA LEU A 331 20.89 -13.82 -0.16
C LEU A 331 21.86 -13.94 -1.34
N ARG A 332 23.09 -13.46 -1.17
CA ARG A 332 24.16 -13.66 -2.15
C ARG A 332 24.70 -15.09 -2.09
N LEU A 333 24.61 -15.82 -3.20
CA LEU A 333 25.03 -17.21 -3.34
C LEU A 333 26.04 -17.40 -4.48
N SER A 334 26.66 -18.58 -4.52
CA SER A 334 27.50 -19.06 -5.64
C SER A 334 26.97 -20.35 -6.28
N GLU A 335 25.93 -20.93 -5.68
CA GLU A 335 25.25 -22.12 -6.17
C GLU A 335 23.80 -22.12 -5.69
N PHE A 336 22.88 -22.48 -6.58
CA PHE A 336 21.49 -22.76 -6.25
C PHE A 336 20.92 -23.79 -7.21
N ALA A 337 20.13 -24.74 -6.70
CA ALA A 337 19.52 -25.81 -7.51
C ALA A 337 20.54 -26.54 -8.45
N SER A 338 21.76 -26.78 -7.96
CA SER A 338 22.90 -27.37 -8.71
C SER A 338 23.43 -26.52 -9.88
N ILE A 339 22.96 -25.27 -10.03
CA ILE A 339 23.51 -24.28 -10.97
C ILE A 339 24.55 -23.44 -10.25
N LYS A 340 25.71 -23.26 -10.88
CA LYS A 340 26.83 -22.45 -10.36
C LYS A 340 27.08 -21.27 -11.27
N LEU A 341 26.94 -20.06 -10.73
CA LEU A 341 27.36 -18.81 -11.37
C LEU A 341 28.26 -18.04 -10.38
N PRO A 342 29.10 -17.10 -10.87
CA PRO A 342 30.02 -16.39 -9.98
C PRO A 342 29.29 -15.60 -8.89
N VAL A 343 28.17 -14.96 -9.22
CA VAL A 343 27.28 -14.27 -8.27
C VAL A 343 25.85 -14.67 -8.58
N MET A 344 25.11 -15.10 -7.54
CA MET A 344 23.72 -15.54 -7.67
C MET A 344 22.84 -14.88 -6.61
N PHE A 345 21.63 -14.50 -7.03
CA PHE A 345 20.55 -14.05 -6.16
C PHE A 345 19.25 -14.74 -6.58
N VAL A 346 18.69 -15.54 -5.67
CA VAL A 346 17.61 -16.48 -5.99
C VAL A 346 16.28 -15.75 -6.12
N ASP A 347 15.94 -14.99 -5.08
CA ASP A 347 14.57 -14.50 -4.91
C ASP A 347 14.34 -13.12 -5.50
N GLU A 348 15.34 -12.24 -5.38
CA GLU A 348 15.31 -10.85 -5.80
C GLU A 348 16.68 -10.49 -6.39
N PHE A 349 16.73 -9.68 -7.46
CA PHE A 349 18.01 -9.35 -8.10
C PHE A 349 18.10 -7.89 -8.55
N ASP A 350 17.21 -7.45 -9.43
CA ASP A 350 17.18 -6.10 -9.96
C ASP A 350 15.73 -5.65 -10.21
N TRP A 351 15.53 -4.48 -10.81
CA TRP A 351 14.18 -4.00 -11.10
C TRP A 351 13.37 -4.92 -12.00
N GLU A 352 14.00 -5.58 -12.97
CA GLU A 352 13.30 -6.51 -13.88
C GLU A 352 13.06 -7.87 -13.21
N HIS A 353 13.95 -8.32 -12.33
CA HIS A 353 13.94 -9.64 -11.73
C HIS A 353 13.75 -9.53 -10.21
N SER A 354 12.57 -9.05 -9.83
CA SER A 354 12.14 -8.87 -8.44
C SER A 354 10.63 -9.08 -8.32
N ARG A 355 10.15 -9.42 -7.13
CA ARG A 355 8.72 -9.68 -6.87
C ARG A 355 7.99 -8.52 -6.18
N ASP A 356 8.73 -7.53 -5.74
CA ASP A 356 8.27 -6.42 -4.91
C ASP A 356 7.28 -5.46 -5.59
N MET A 357 6.30 -4.91 -4.86
CA MET A 357 5.35 -3.89 -5.38
C MET A 357 5.34 -2.60 -4.55
N GLU A 358 6.14 -2.52 -3.50
CA GLU A 358 6.32 -1.32 -2.69
C GLU A 358 6.98 -0.23 -3.56
N PRO A 359 6.64 1.04 -3.36
CA PRO A 359 7.31 2.11 -4.07
C PRO A 359 8.83 2.07 -3.89
N CYS A 360 9.58 2.25 -4.98
CA CYS A 360 11.04 2.38 -4.94
C CYS A 360 11.47 3.86 -4.96
N ALA A 361 12.67 4.18 -4.48
CA ALA A 361 13.23 5.54 -4.58
C ALA A 361 13.52 5.95 -6.04
N GLY A 362 13.73 4.95 -6.92
CA GLY A 362 14.20 5.16 -8.29
C GLY A 362 15.59 5.77 -8.34
N GLY A 363 15.88 6.53 -9.40
CA GLY A 363 17.16 7.21 -9.60
C GLY A 363 18.21 6.44 -10.42
N THR A 364 19.03 7.20 -11.14
CA THR A 364 20.05 6.64 -12.05
C THR A 364 21.19 5.94 -11.33
N ASP A 365 21.43 6.28 -10.06
CA ASP A 365 22.43 5.62 -9.23
C ASP A 365 22.05 4.16 -8.93
N GLY A 366 20.76 3.86 -8.85
CA GLY A 366 20.20 2.49 -8.83
C GLY A 366 19.86 1.94 -10.22
N GLY A 367 20.36 2.53 -11.31
CA GLY A 367 20.06 2.04 -12.67
C GLY A 367 18.59 2.21 -13.10
N PHE A 368 17.80 2.99 -12.38
CA PHE A 368 16.43 3.35 -12.75
C PHE A 368 16.43 4.57 -13.69
N PRO A 369 15.42 4.73 -14.55
CA PRO A 369 15.20 5.97 -15.29
C PRO A 369 15.09 7.18 -14.35
N GLU A 370 15.51 8.34 -14.83
CA GLU A 370 15.25 9.61 -14.15
C GLU A 370 13.74 9.91 -14.06
N GLY A 371 13.37 10.73 -13.08
CA GLY A 371 11.99 11.16 -12.85
C GLY A 371 11.24 10.28 -11.86
N ASN A 372 9.94 10.54 -11.71
CA ASN A 372 9.05 9.92 -10.71
C ASN A 372 7.90 9.11 -11.36
N ASN A 373 8.09 8.69 -12.61
CA ASN A 373 7.01 8.12 -13.44
C ASN A 373 6.65 6.66 -13.07
N TYR A 374 7.56 5.94 -12.41
CA TYR A 374 7.50 4.48 -12.34
C TYR A 374 7.53 3.92 -10.93
N GLN A 375 7.93 4.74 -9.95
CA GLN A 375 8.25 4.35 -8.58
C GLN A 375 7.06 3.71 -7.88
N ASP A 376 5.85 4.24 -8.08
CA ASP A 376 4.60 3.75 -7.50
C ASP A 376 3.68 3.06 -8.53
N ALA A 377 4.17 2.81 -9.74
CA ALA A 377 3.38 2.25 -10.83
C ALA A 377 2.81 0.86 -10.48
N TYR A 378 3.59 0.03 -9.78
CA TYR A 378 3.12 -1.30 -9.34
C TYR A 378 2.00 -1.21 -8.31
N TYR A 379 2.09 -0.27 -7.36
CA TYR A 379 1.02 -0.02 -6.40
C TYR A 379 -0.29 0.36 -7.09
N TYR A 380 -0.26 1.30 -8.05
CA TYR A 380 -1.47 1.67 -8.79
C TYR A 380 -1.97 0.58 -9.75
N GLN A 381 -1.09 -0.25 -10.30
CA GLN A 381 -1.48 -1.43 -11.06
C GLN A 381 -2.21 -2.47 -10.18
N LEU A 382 -1.73 -2.70 -8.96
CA LEU A 382 -2.39 -3.55 -7.97
C LEU A 382 -3.81 -3.05 -7.69
N ILE A 383 -3.95 -1.77 -7.31
CA ILE A 383 -5.25 -1.13 -7.03
C ILE A 383 -6.20 -1.29 -8.22
N SER A 384 -5.71 -1.01 -9.43
CA SER A 384 -6.47 -1.08 -10.67
C SER A 384 -7.05 -2.48 -10.90
N ASN A 385 -6.25 -3.52 -10.70
CA ASN A 385 -6.67 -4.90 -10.87
C ASN A 385 -7.58 -5.39 -9.73
N ILE A 386 -7.30 -5.02 -8.47
CA ILE A 386 -8.17 -5.32 -7.33
C ILE A 386 -9.56 -4.71 -7.55
N ARG A 387 -9.67 -3.45 -8.00
CA ARG A 387 -10.97 -2.83 -8.28
C ARG A 387 -11.73 -3.51 -9.42
N ARG A 388 -11.04 -3.97 -10.48
CA ARG A 388 -11.68 -4.76 -11.55
C ARG A 388 -12.18 -6.12 -11.06
N TYR A 389 -11.45 -6.72 -10.13
CA TYR A 389 -11.77 -7.98 -9.50
C TYR A 389 -12.84 -7.80 -8.42
N LYS A 390 -12.56 -7.21 -7.27
CA LYS A 390 -13.52 -7.04 -6.17
C LYS A 390 -14.68 -6.10 -6.48
N GLY A 391 -14.57 -5.25 -7.49
CA GLY A 391 -15.52 -4.17 -7.73
C GLY A 391 -15.16 -2.92 -6.91
N ALA A 392 -15.89 -1.83 -7.16
CA ALA A 392 -15.75 -0.58 -6.44
C ALA A 392 -17.11 0.10 -6.31
N ARG A 393 -17.28 0.87 -5.24
CA ARG A 393 -18.50 1.65 -5.00
C ARG A 393 -18.71 2.73 -6.05
N ALA A 394 -19.97 3.13 -6.20
CA ALA A 394 -20.30 4.30 -7.00
C ALA A 394 -19.75 5.57 -6.33
N ILE A 395 -19.34 6.52 -7.16
CA ILE A 395 -18.90 7.85 -6.71
C ILE A 395 -20.08 8.51 -5.96
N PRO A 396 -19.87 9.02 -4.73
CA PRO A 396 -20.94 9.66 -3.97
C PRO A 396 -21.52 10.87 -4.72
N THR A 397 -22.86 10.98 -4.71
CA THR A 397 -23.55 12.13 -5.32
C THR A 397 -23.50 13.33 -4.37
N PRO A 398 -23.06 14.51 -4.83
CA PRO A 398 -23.13 15.73 -4.04
C PRO A 398 -24.54 16.10 -3.61
N THR A 399 -24.65 16.80 -2.48
CA THR A 399 -25.90 17.41 -2.03
C THR A 399 -26.34 18.51 -3.00
N ALA A 400 -27.58 18.98 -2.84
CA ALA A 400 -28.09 20.12 -3.59
C ALA A 400 -27.15 21.35 -3.47
N PRO A 401 -27.13 22.25 -4.47
CA PRO A 401 -26.35 23.49 -4.40
C PRO A 401 -26.63 24.27 -3.12
N THR A 402 -25.56 24.74 -2.48
CA THR A 402 -25.57 25.47 -1.21
C THR A 402 -24.55 26.60 -1.29
N THR A 403 -25.02 27.84 -1.10
CA THR A 403 -24.16 29.02 -0.94
C THR A 403 -23.54 29.02 0.45
N ILE A 404 -22.22 29.19 0.52
CA ILE A 404 -21.48 29.28 1.79
C ILE A 404 -21.01 30.71 2.01
N ILE A 405 -21.29 31.26 3.19
CA ILE A 405 -20.76 32.55 3.61
C ILE A 405 -19.37 32.34 4.20
N ILE A 406 -18.33 32.92 3.56
CA ILE A 406 -16.95 32.88 4.05
C ILE A 406 -16.81 33.80 5.27
N GLY A 407 -16.67 33.20 6.45
CA GLY A 407 -16.79 33.86 7.75
C GLY A 407 -16.50 32.88 8.90
N PRO A 408 -16.71 33.28 10.16
CA PRO A 408 -16.37 32.43 11.32
C PRO A 408 -17.34 31.26 11.58
N ASP A 409 -18.47 31.18 10.86
CA ASP A 409 -19.48 30.13 11.07
C ASP A 409 -19.31 28.95 10.11
N PHE A 410 -18.77 27.85 10.62
CA PHE A 410 -18.56 26.61 9.87
C PHE A 410 -19.76 25.64 9.91
N LYS A 411 -20.81 25.91 10.70
CA LYS A 411 -21.97 25.00 10.82
C LYS A 411 -22.74 24.82 9.50
N GLN A 412 -22.59 25.76 8.58
CA GLN A 412 -23.11 25.71 7.22
C GLN A 412 -22.69 24.43 6.47
N TRP A 413 -21.55 23.84 6.83
CA TRP A 413 -21.02 22.62 6.22
C TRP A 413 -21.64 21.32 6.75
N GLU A 414 -22.42 21.36 7.83
CA GLU A 414 -23.02 20.15 8.44
C GLU A 414 -23.96 19.42 7.47
N THR A 415 -24.66 20.15 6.60
CA THR A 415 -25.61 19.60 5.61
C THR A 415 -25.00 19.37 4.22
N VAL A 416 -23.76 19.80 3.99
CA VAL A 416 -23.06 19.61 2.71
C VAL A 416 -22.47 18.22 2.64
N GLY A 417 -22.69 17.54 1.53
CA GLY A 417 -22.13 16.23 1.24
C GLY A 417 -21.64 16.07 -0.20
N PRO A 418 -20.83 15.04 -0.48
CA PRO A 418 -20.35 14.05 0.49
C PRO A 418 -19.28 14.63 1.44
N SER A 419 -19.10 13.96 2.58
CA SER A 419 -17.91 14.15 3.42
C SER A 419 -16.82 13.26 2.85
N TYR A 420 -15.72 13.85 2.38
CA TYR A 420 -14.53 13.10 2.00
C TYR A 420 -13.64 13.00 3.25
N ILE A 421 -13.44 11.79 3.73
CA ILE A 421 -12.72 11.51 4.98
C ILE A 421 -11.33 11.01 4.61
N ASP A 422 -10.34 11.39 5.42
CA ASP A 422 -8.99 10.85 5.33
C ASP A 422 -8.62 10.07 6.61
N TYR A 423 -7.45 9.43 6.60
CA TYR A 423 -6.89 8.92 7.84
C TYR A 423 -6.68 10.07 8.84
N THR A 424 -6.61 9.72 10.13
CA THR A 424 -6.25 10.68 11.17
C THR A 424 -5.08 10.11 11.97
N ASN A 425 -4.26 11.01 12.50
CA ASN A 425 -3.01 10.74 13.21
C ASN A 425 -1.93 10.09 12.32
N ASP A 426 -1.97 10.34 11.01
CA ASP A 426 -1.03 9.91 9.99
C ASP A 426 0.09 10.92 9.69
N VAL A 427 0.06 12.09 10.34
CA VAL A 427 1.16 13.09 10.40
C VAL A 427 2.28 12.73 11.39
N GLU A 428 2.39 11.46 11.74
CA GLU A 428 3.38 10.97 12.70
C GLU A 428 4.83 11.22 12.23
N HIS A 429 5.68 11.61 13.18
CA HIS A 429 7.09 11.86 12.91
C HIS A 429 7.87 10.54 12.89
N ARG A 430 8.86 10.45 11.99
CA ARG A 430 9.80 9.33 11.93
C ARG A 430 11.02 9.65 12.76
N ASN A 431 11.46 8.71 13.59
CA ASN A 431 12.78 8.72 14.20
C ASN A 431 13.23 7.28 14.44
N GLU A 432 13.49 6.57 13.36
CA GLU A 432 13.67 5.13 13.35
C GLU A 432 15.07 4.74 12.89
N VAL A 433 15.57 3.63 13.41
CA VAL A 433 16.88 3.09 13.03
C VAL A 433 16.76 2.45 11.65
N GLY A 434 17.67 2.77 10.74
CA GLY A 434 17.72 2.16 9.42
C GLY A 434 18.26 0.72 9.46
N TYR A 435 18.29 0.07 8.30
CA TYR A 435 18.91 -1.24 8.11
C TYR A 435 20.34 -1.24 8.66
N ASN A 436 21.12 -0.22 8.28
CA ASN A 436 22.37 0.12 8.96
C ASN A 436 22.04 0.81 10.28
N THR A 437 22.38 0.16 11.40
CA THR A 437 22.02 0.63 12.74
C THR A 437 22.74 1.91 13.17
N SER A 438 23.79 2.32 12.45
CA SER A 438 24.47 3.61 12.65
C SER A 438 23.71 4.79 12.02
N PHE A 439 22.75 4.51 11.14
CA PHE A 439 21.93 5.50 10.47
C PHE A 439 20.52 5.56 11.06
N ARG A 440 19.93 6.76 11.10
CA ARG A 440 18.57 6.99 11.57
C ARG A 440 17.80 7.84 10.57
N TYR A 441 16.64 7.34 10.16
CA TYR A 441 15.68 8.10 9.38
C TYR A 441 14.93 9.06 10.29
N LYS A 442 14.83 10.32 9.86
CA LYS A 442 14.09 11.37 10.57
C LYS A 442 13.17 12.09 9.61
N ASP A 443 11.93 12.28 10.03
CA ASP A 443 10.94 13.07 9.33
C ASP A 443 10.05 13.74 10.38
N ASP A 444 10.12 15.06 10.51
CA ASP A 444 9.31 15.87 11.42
C ASP A 444 8.35 16.80 10.67
N THR A 445 8.03 16.46 9.42
CA THR A 445 7.31 17.33 8.49
C THR A 445 5.79 17.30 8.70
N GLY A 446 5.24 16.24 9.31
CA GLY A 446 3.81 16.16 9.63
C GLY A 446 3.38 17.26 10.62
N ARG A 447 2.32 18.02 10.28
CA ARG A 447 1.83 19.13 11.14
C ARG A 447 0.31 19.33 11.12
N ASN A 448 -0.33 19.50 9.95
CA ASN A 448 -1.79 19.67 9.85
C ASN A 448 -2.40 18.37 9.31
N ASP A 449 -2.93 17.55 10.21
CA ASP A 449 -3.61 16.26 9.96
C ASP A 449 -5.04 16.50 9.46
N ILE A 450 -5.29 16.35 8.16
CA ILE A 450 -6.50 16.70 7.42
C ILE A 450 -7.52 15.56 7.54
N ALA A 451 -8.40 15.64 8.54
CA ALA A 451 -9.37 14.58 8.79
C ALA A 451 -10.57 14.53 7.82
N LEU A 452 -11.00 15.69 7.29
CA LEU A 452 -12.23 15.77 6.50
C LEU A 452 -12.23 16.97 5.56
N VAL A 453 -12.67 16.76 4.32
CA VAL A 453 -12.85 17.83 3.34
C VAL A 453 -14.23 17.77 2.67
N LYS A 454 -14.72 18.91 2.20
CA LYS A 454 -16.03 19.03 1.53
C LYS A 454 -15.98 20.05 0.40
N VAL A 455 -16.91 19.88 -0.55
CA VAL A 455 -17.11 20.81 -1.66
C VAL A 455 -18.60 21.17 -1.72
N ALA A 456 -18.88 22.47 -1.81
CA ALA A 456 -20.21 22.99 -2.11
C ALA A 456 -20.16 23.86 -3.37
N ARG A 457 -21.32 24.20 -3.90
CA ARG A 457 -21.43 25.06 -5.09
C ARG A 457 -22.71 25.87 -5.08
N ASP A 458 -22.71 26.96 -5.83
CA ASP A 458 -23.91 27.67 -6.26
C ASP A 458 -23.77 28.13 -7.74
N THR A 459 -24.55 29.12 -8.14
CA THR A 459 -24.54 29.68 -9.50
C THR A 459 -23.22 30.36 -9.85
N ASP A 460 -22.49 30.88 -8.86
CA ASP A 460 -21.38 31.81 -9.06
C ASP A 460 -20.05 31.26 -8.53
N ASN A 461 -20.09 30.40 -7.50
CA ASN A 461 -18.91 29.94 -6.77
C ASN A 461 -18.88 28.42 -6.57
N VAL A 462 -17.66 27.92 -6.41
CA VAL A 462 -17.36 26.62 -5.79
C VAL A 462 -16.71 26.92 -4.44
N TYR A 463 -17.18 26.27 -3.39
CA TYR A 463 -16.68 26.44 -2.04
C TYR A 463 -15.95 25.18 -1.61
N PHE A 464 -14.83 25.35 -0.94
CA PHE A 464 -14.03 24.25 -0.41
C PHE A 464 -13.88 24.39 1.09
N TYR A 465 -13.91 23.25 1.78
CA TYR A 465 -13.71 23.15 3.22
C TYR A 465 -12.74 22.04 3.55
N ALA A 466 -11.89 22.30 4.54
CA ALA A 466 -11.02 21.34 5.16
C ALA A 466 -11.13 21.46 6.68
N ARG A 467 -11.10 20.32 7.36
CA ARG A 467 -11.01 20.22 8.81
C ARG A 467 -9.88 19.30 9.18
N THR A 468 -9.03 19.77 10.08
CA THR A 468 -7.94 18.99 10.63
C THR A 468 -8.35 18.30 11.94
N ASN A 469 -7.69 17.20 12.27
CA ASN A 469 -7.88 16.44 13.51
C ASN A 469 -7.54 17.28 14.76
N ARG A 470 -6.56 18.19 14.63
CA ARG A 470 -6.14 19.15 15.67
C ARG A 470 -6.19 20.57 15.15
N THR A 471 -6.05 21.56 16.04
CA THR A 471 -5.95 22.98 15.68
C THR A 471 -4.90 23.20 14.58
N LEU A 472 -5.27 23.97 13.56
CA LEU A 472 -4.38 24.35 12.47
C LEU A 472 -3.15 25.08 12.99
N THR A 473 -2.00 24.75 12.40
CA THR A 473 -0.75 25.48 12.61
C THR A 473 -0.82 26.90 12.02
N ASN A 474 0.07 27.79 12.45
CA ASN A 474 0.07 29.18 12.00
C ASN A 474 0.54 29.31 10.53
N ALA A 475 -0.33 29.84 9.68
CA ALA A 475 -0.04 30.07 8.27
C ALA A 475 1.08 31.09 8.01
N LYS A 476 1.31 32.08 8.89
CA LYS A 476 2.14 33.27 8.59
C LYS A 476 3.62 33.00 8.33
N ASN A 477 4.14 31.84 8.72
CA ASN A 477 5.54 31.44 8.51
C ASN A 477 5.65 30.00 7.96
N SER A 478 4.58 29.51 7.33
CA SER A 478 4.51 28.13 6.86
C SER A 478 4.51 28.11 5.34
N SER A 479 5.53 27.50 4.74
CA SER A 479 5.51 27.13 3.32
C SER A 479 4.54 25.97 3.10
N ASN A 480 3.95 25.92 1.90
CA ASN A 480 3.07 24.83 1.45
C ASN A 480 1.99 24.49 2.48
N TRP A 481 1.37 25.51 3.07
CA TRP A 481 0.37 25.35 4.14
C TRP A 481 -1.02 25.15 3.56
N MET A 482 -1.65 24.00 3.85
CA MET A 482 -3.01 23.65 3.42
C MET A 482 -3.27 24.01 1.94
N LEU A 483 -2.46 23.48 1.04
CA LEU A 483 -2.61 23.63 -0.41
C LEU A 483 -3.82 22.84 -0.90
N LEU A 484 -4.56 23.40 -1.85
CA LEU A 484 -5.65 22.73 -2.55
C LEU A 484 -5.30 22.62 -4.04
N PHE A 485 -5.17 21.40 -4.53
CA PHE A 485 -4.94 21.09 -5.95
C PHE A 485 -6.24 20.63 -6.60
N ILE A 486 -6.53 21.15 -7.80
CA ILE A 486 -7.77 20.86 -8.53
C ILE A 486 -7.44 20.54 -9.99
N ASN A 487 -7.88 19.37 -10.43
CA ASN A 487 -7.95 18.97 -11.82
C ASN A 487 -9.35 19.33 -12.34
N ILE A 488 -9.45 20.30 -13.24
CA ILE A 488 -10.73 20.87 -13.68
C ILE A 488 -11.28 20.22 -14.96
N ASP A 489 -10.43 19.51 -15.71
CA ASP A 489 -10.80 18.87 -16.98
C ASP A 489 -10.72 17.33 -16.95
N ARG A 490 -10.21 16.77 -15.85
CA ARG A 490 -9.95 15.35 -15.60
C ARG A 490 -8.98 14.74 -16.59
N ASN A 491 -8.08 15.56 -17.11
CA ASN A 491 -7.01 15.13 -17.98
C ASN A 491 -5.70 15.06 -17.18
N PHE A 492 -4.95 13.97 -17.36
CA PHE A 492 -3.64 13.82 -16.74
C PHE A 492 -2.53 14.53 -17.54
N GLU A 493 -2.78 14.80 -18.82
CA GLU A 493 -1.83 15.45 -19.72
C GLU A 493 -1.75 16.97 -19.53
N THR A 494 -2.62 17.55 -18.71
CA THR A 494 -2.68 18.98 -18.42
C THR A 494 -2.15 19.29 -17.02
N GLY A 495 -1.67 20.51 -16.83
CA GLY A 495 -1.21 20.99 -15.52
C GLY A 495 0.00 20.24 -14.95
N TRP A 496 0.09 20.18 -13.62
CA TRP A 496 1.06 19.38 -12.87
C TRP A 496 0.39 18.09 -12.41
N GLU A 497 0.79 16.93 -12.93
CA GLU A 497 0.22 15.61 -12.54
C GLU A 497 -1.31 15.55 -12.75
N GLY A 498 -1.82 16.30 -13.74
CA GLY A 498 -3.24 16.51 -14.00
C GLY A 498 -3.86 17.70 -13.27
N PHE A 499 -3.19 18.31 -12.30
CA PHE A 499 -3.76 19.45 -11.56
C PHE A 499 -3.51 20.77 -12.29
N ASP A 500 -4.61 21.38 -12.75
CA ASP A 500 -4.59 22.65 -13.47
C ASP A 500 -4.51 23.87 -12.55
N ILE A 501 -5.02 23.75 -11.33
CA ILE A 501 -5.16 24.85 -10.37
C ILE A 501 -4.55 24.44 -9.04
N VAL A 502 -3.79 25.36 -8.44
CA VAL A 502 -3.39 25.29 -7.03
C VAL A 502 -3.87 26.54 -6.30
N ILE A 503 -4.38 26.35 -5.10
CA ILE A 503 -4.85 27.40 -4.21
C ILE A 503 -3.99 27.35 -2.95
N ASN A 504 -3.77 28.52 -2.35
CA ASN A 504 -3.18 28.67 -1.02
C ASN A 504 -1.65 28.58 -0.92
N ARG A 505 -0.91 28.71 -2.03
CA ARG A 505 0.56 28.82 -1.96
C ARG A 505 1.01 30.17 -1.39
N HIS A 506 0.21 31.22 -1.56
CA HIS A 506 0.53 32.58 -1.07
C HIS A 506 -0.66 33.19 -0.32
N ILE A 507 -0.49 33.38 0.99
CA ILE A 507 -1.48 34.00 1.87
C ILE A 507 -1.14 35.47 2.12
N ASN A 508 -2.12 36.36 1.95
CA ASN A 508 -2.01 37.77 2.27
C ASN A 508 -3.22 38.25 3.08
N GLY A 509 -3.08 38.31 4.41
CA GLY A 509 -4.16 38.70 5.30
C GLY A 509 -5.31 37.69 5.27
N SER A 510 -6.49 38.13 4.83
CA SER A 510 -7.69 37.29 4.65
C SER A 510 -7.87 36.78 3.22
N LEU A 511 -6.88 36.99 2.35
CA LEU A 511 -6.88 36.57 0.96
C LEU A 511 -5.81 35.49 0.74
N THR A 512 -6.06 34.62 -0.22
CA THR A 512 -5.10 33.59 -0.65
C THR A 512 -5.04 33.45 -2.16
N SER A 513 -3.92 32.97 -2.68
CA SER A 513 -3.68 32.83 -4.12
C SER A 513 -4.56 31.76 -4.75
N VAL A 514 -5.01 32.04 -5.97
CA VAL A 514 -5.46 31.05 -6.95
C VAL A 514 -4.49 31.13 -8.12
N GLU A 515 -3.82 30.03 -8.40
CA GLU A 515 -2.79 29.92 -9.43
C GLU A 515 -3.15 28.83 -10.43
N ARG A 516 -2.75 29.03 -11.68
CA ARG A 516 -2.96 28.08 -12.78
C ARG A 516 -1.62 27.53 -13.25
N SER A 517 -1.57 26.23 -13.52
CA SER A 517 -0.38 25.61 -14.12
C SER A 517 -0.26 25.98 -15.60
N GLU A 518 0.95 26.35 -16.02
CA GLU A 518 1.35 26.50 -17.43
C GLU A 518 2.03 25.22 -17.97
N MET A 519 1.67 24.06 -17.43
CA MET A 519 2.32 22.73 -17.54
C MET A 519 3.39 22.46 -16.49
N GLY A 520 3.33 21.27 -15.90
CA GLY A 520 4.22 20.86 -14.83
C GLY A 520 4.13 21.78 -13.61
N TRP A 521 5.14 21.74 -12.74
CA TRP A 521 5.24 22.61 -11.56
C TRP A 521 5.61 24.06 -11.93
N ASN A 522 4.80 24.69 -12.77
CA ASN A 522 4.93 26.09 -13.16
C ASN A 522 3.59 26.79 -12.95
N TRP A 523 3.47 27.51 -11.84
CA TRP A 523 2.22 28.10 -11.37
C TRP A 523 2.20 29.62 -11.56
N GLN A 524 1.15 30.12 -12.22
CA GLN A 524 0.93 31.55 -12.45
C GLN A 524 -0.26 32.06 -11.65
N LEU A 525 -0.07 33.16 -10.92
CA LEU A 525 -1.14 33.81 -10.16
C LEU A 525 -2.21 34.36 -11.12
N ILE A 526 -3.45 33.87 -10.98
CA ILE A 526 -4.58 34.36 -11.78
C ILE A 526 -5.56 35.21 -10.97
N SER A 527 -5.65 34.99 -9.65
CA SER A 527 -6.51 35.78 -8.77
C SER A 527 -6.12 35.59 -7.30
N GLN A 528 -6.76 36.36 -6.43
CA GLN A 528 -6.83 36.08 -5.01
C GLN A 528 -8.29 35.91 -4.58
N VAL A 529 -8.53 35.06 -3.58
CA VAL A 529 -9.87 34.78 -3.05
C VAL A 529 -9.87 34.87 -1.53
N SER A 530 -11.03 35.17 -0.96
CA SER A 530 -11.22 35.19 0.49
C SER A 530 -11.21 33.77 1.05
N PHE A 531 -10.54 33.60 2.19
CA PHE A 531 -10.59 32.39 2.99
C PHE A 531 -10.67 32.75 4.47
N VAL A 532 -11.18 31.82 5.27
CA VAL A 532 -11.14 31.90 6.74
C VAL A 532 -10.58 30.59 7.25
N ALA A 533 -9.63 30.69 8.18
CA ALA A 533 -9.10 29.57 8.95
C ALA A 533 -9.24 29.89 10.44
N MET A 534 -9.92 29.03 11.20
CA MET A 534 -10.15 29.21 12.63
C MET A 534 -10.21 27.85 13.34
N GLY A 535 -9.49 27.73 14.45
CA GLY A 535 -9.40 26.45 15.16
C GLY A 535 -8.78 25.39 14.27
N ASN A 536 -9.53 24.33 13.98
CA ASN A 536 -9.14 23.24 13.09
C ASN A 536 -9.89 23.26 11.75
N GLU A 537 -10.53 24.36 11.39
CA GLU A 537 -11.37 24.46 10.19
C GLU A 537 -10.90 25.58 9.26
N LEU A 538 -11.00 25.32 7.96
CA LEU A 538 -10.68 26.25 6.89
C LEU A 538 -11.75 26.15 5.80
N HIS A 539 -12.21 27.29 5.27
CA HIS A 539 -13.00 27.32 4.05
C HIS A 539 -12.67 28.52 3.15
N LEU A 540 -12.93 28.37 1.86
CA LEU A 540 -12.70 29.39 0.85
C LEU A 540 -13.76 29.33 -0.25
N ALA A 541 -13.93 30.44 -0.98
CA ALA A 541 -14.84 30.56 -2.11
C ALA A 541 -14.07 30.90 -3.39
N VAL A 542 -14.27 30.11 -4.44
CA VAL A 542 -13.65 30.31 -5.75
C VAL A 542 -14.74 30.59 -6.77
N PRO A 543 -14.73 31.78 -7.41
CA PRO A 543 -15.63 32.05 -8.53
C PRO A 543 -15.48 30.98 -9.62
N ARG A 544 -16.60 30.43 -10.09
CA ARG A 544 -16.65 29.36 -11.10
C ARG A 544 -15.86 29.70 -12.36
N ILE A 545 -15.89 30.97 -12.76
CA ILE A 545 -15.18 31.47 -13.94
C ILE A 545 -13.66 31.31 -13.84
N LEU A 546 -13.09 31.38 -12.63
CA LEU A 546 -11.64 31.16 -12.41
C LEU A 546 -11.25 29.70 -12.61
N LEU A 547 -12.18 28.78 -12.37
CA LEU A 547 -12.02 27.35 -12.62
C LEU A 547 -12.41 26.94 -14.04
N GLY A 548 -12.71 27.91 -14.93
CA GLY A 548 -13.12 27.63 -16.30
C GLY A 548 -14.57 27.15 -16.44
N PHE A 549 -15.38 27.19 -15.38
CA PHE A 549 -16.79 26.81 -15.42
C PHE A 549 -17.67 28.04 -15.66
N ASN A 550 -18.57 27.96 -16.64
CA ASN A 550 -19.67 28.92 -16.75
C ASN A 550 -20.78 28.58 -15.73
N THR A 551 -21.81 29.42 -15.63
CA THR A 551 -22.89 29.29 -14.62
C THR A 551 -23.86 28.12 -14.89
N THR A 552 -23.82 27.51 -16.08
CA THR A 552 -24.80 26.48 -16.52
C THR A 552 -24.22 25.07 -16.61
N VAL A 553 -22.89 24.92 -16.59
CA VAL A 553 -22.21 23.62 -16.72
C VAL A 553 -22.10 22.92 -15.36
N PRO A 554 -22.39 21.61 -15.26
CA PRO A 554 -22.11 20.83 -14.05
C PRO A 554 -20.63 20.88 -13.67
N ILE A 555 -20.33 20.94 -12.38
CA ILE A 555 -18.94 21.03 -11.90
C ILE A 555 -18.39 19.63 -11.75
N LYS A 556 -17.43 19.27 -12.59
CA LYS A 556 -16.77 17.97 -12.55
C LYS A 556 -15.29 18.18 -12.34
N ILE A 557 -14.85 17.93 -11.12
CA ILE A 557 -13.45 18.12 -10.73
C ILE A 557 -12.95 16.87 -10.02
N ASP A 558 -11.63 16.69 -10.06
CA ASP A 558 -10.92 15.86 -9.09
C ASP A 558 -10.04 16.80 -8.26
N PHE A 559 -9.92 16.56 -6.96
CA PHE A 559 -9.22 17.49 -6.08
C PHE A 559 -8.56 16.78 -4.92
N LYS A 560 -7.57 17.44 -4.33
CA LYS A 560 -6.95 17.02 -3.08
C LYS A 560 -6.37 18.17 -2.28
N TRP A 561 -6.20 17.92 -0.98
CA TRP A 561 -5.51 18.82 -0.08
C TRP A 561 -4.15 18.25 0.29
N VAL A 562 -3.17 19.15 0.46
CA VAL A 562 -1.79 18.81 0.82
C VAL A 562 -1.32 19.82 1.85
N ASP A 563 -0.71 19.36 2.93
CA ASP A 563 0.02 20.21 3.85
C ASP A 563 1.50 19.82 3.90
N ASN A 564 2.37 20.82 3.84
CA ASN A 564 3.81 20.71 4.02
C ASN A 564 4.54 19.78 3.02
N MET A 565 4.18 19.85 1.74
CA MET A 565 5.02 19.31 0.67
C MET A 565 6.44 19.88 0.78
N ILE A 566 7.47 19.02 0.80
CA ILE A 566 8.86 19.43 1.02
C ILE A 566 9.60 19.66 -0.29
N GLN A 567 9.38 18.81 -1.28
CA GLN A 567 9.98 18.94 -2.60
C GLN A 567 8.93 19.38 -3.61
N ASP A 568 9.02 20.66 -3.97
CA ASP A 568 8.20 21.29 -5.00
C ASP A 568 8.20 20.45 -6.30
N GLY A 569 7.01 20.07 -6.76
CA GLY A 569 6.83 19.35 -8.01
C GLY A 569 7.00 17.84 -7.95
N ASP A 570 7.49 17.29 -6.83
CA ASP A 570 7.59 15.83 -6.68
C ASP A 570 6.33 15.25 -6.04
N ILE A 571 5.52 14.58 -6.84
CA ILE A 571 4.27 13.95 -6.40
C ILE A 571 4.50 12.80 -5.42
N LEU A 572 5.65 12.13 -5.45
CA LEU A 572 5.93 11.01 -4.54
C LEU A 572 6.18 11.51 -3.12
N SER A 573 6.59 12.78 -2.94
CA SER A 573 6.71 13.40 -1.62
C SER A 573 5.41 13.34 -0.82
N LEU A 574 4.26 13.28 -1.51
CA LEU A 574 2.92 13.14 -0.92
C LEU A 574 2.66 11.77 -0.26
N ILE A 575 3.56 10.79 -0.41
CA ILE A 575 3.50 9.49 0.28
C ILE A 575 4.28 9.55 1.61
N GLN A 576 5.25 10.46 1.72
CA GLN A 576 6.19 10.51 2.84
C GLN A 576 5.94 11.72 3.74
N ASN A 577 5.94 12.93 3.18
CA ASN A 577 6.06 14.16 3.95
C ASN A 577 4.71 14.82 4.22
N GLY A 578 4.67 15.56 5.32
CA GLY A 578 3.54 16.42 5.65
C GLY A 578 2.25 15.63 5.82
N ASP A 579 1.20 16.08 5.16
CA ASP A 579 -0.07 15.38 5.09
C ASP A 579 -0.74 15.53 3.72
N THR A 580 -1.53 14.54 3.31
CA THR A 580 -2.16 14.52 1.98
C THR A 580 -3.52 13.83 2.01
N ALA A 581 -4.59 14.60 1.78
CA ALA A 581 -5.96 14.08 1.73
C ALA A 581 -6.52 14.10 0.29
N PRO A 582 -6.61 12.94 -0.41
CA PRO A 582 -6.19 11.59 0.00
C PRO A 582 -4.73 11.27 -0.39
N ASP A 583 -4.15 10.26 0.26
CA ASP A 583 -2.75 9.81 0.14
C ASP A 583 -2.16 9.76 -1.29
N GLY A 584 -0.86 10.07 -1.43
CA GLY A 584 -0.07 9.79 -2.64
C GLY A 584 -0.60 10.46 -3.91
N ARG A 585 -0.86 9.72 -4.99
CA ARG A 585 -1.48 10.23 -6.23
C ARG A 585 -3.01 10.17 -6.23
N PHE A 586 -3.65 9.72 -5.15
CA PHE A 586 -5.12 9.67 -5.11
C PHE A 586 -5.72 11.08 -5.14
N SER A 587 -6.96 11.17 -5.59
CA SER A 587 -7.78 12.38 -5.54
C SER A 587 -9.23 12.03 -5.27
N TYR A 588 -9.93 12.93 -4.57
CA TYR A 588 -11.37 12.86 -4.43
C TYR A 588 -12.06 13.31 -5.72
N ILE A 589 -13.22 12.74 -6.00
CA ILE A 589 -14.03 13.09 -7.18
C ILE A 589 -15.26 13.86 -6.72
N PHE A 590 -15.50 15.03 -7.31
CA PHE A 590 -16.73 15.80 -7.12
C PHE A 590 -17.49 15.96 -8.44
N ASP A 591 -18.72 15.43 -8.49
CA ASP A 591 -19.64 15.47 -9.63
C ASP A 591 -20.87 16.33 -9.30
N GLY A 592 -20.68 17.65 -9.27
CA GLY A 592 -21.60 18.69 -8.79
C GLY A 592 -22.68 19.12 -9.76
#